data_AF-A0A960IHI1-F1
#
_entry.id   AF-A0A960IHI1-F1
#
_cell.length_a   1.000
_cell.length_b   1.000
_cell.length_c   1.000
_cell.angle_alpha   90.00
_cell.angle_beta   90.00
_cell.angle_gamma   90.00
#
_symmetry.space_group_name_H-M   'P 1'
#
loop_
_entity.id
_entity.type
_entity.pdbx_description
1 polymer ?
#
loop_
_entity_poly.entity_id
_entity_poly.type
_entity_poly.pdbx_seq_one_letter_code
_entity_poly.pdbx_strand_id
1 'polypeptide(L)'
;MPGRRRRQRAAAQRRPRPYTSSVSRGKLRIYLGAAPGVGKTFAMLNEGRRRAERGTDVVAAYVETHGRPSTAAQIGDLEVVPRRMYEYRGTVLEELDLDAVLARRPAVALVDELAHTNAPGTRHPKRWEDVQTMLEAGIDVITTVNVQHLESLNDVVERITGVRQAETVPDWVVRDADQVELVDMTPEALRRRMAHGNIYGPDKVDAALANYFRVGNLSALRELALLWV
;
A
#
# COMPACT_ATOMS: atom_id res chain seq x y z
N MET A 1 -11.35 -77.13 32.35
CA MET A 1 -11.25 -75.69 32.73
C MET A 1 -10.17 -75.01 31.89
N PRO A 2 -10.52 -74.26 30.83
CA PRO A 2 -9.60 -73.30 30.21
C PRO A 2 -10.19 -71.88 30.12
N GLY A 3 -9.28 -70.89 30.11
CA GLY A 3 -9.50 -69.48 30.43
C GLY A 3 -10.35 -68.67 29.46
N ARG A 4 -11.21 -67.81 30.02
CA ARG A 4 -11.87 -66.69 29.34
C ARG A 4 -10.88 -65.52 29.19
N ARG A 5 -10.34 -65.33 27.98
CA ARG A 5 -9.60 -64.09 27.62
C ARG A 5 -10.59 -62.94 27.41
N ARG A 6 -10.69 -62.03 28.39
CA ARG A 6 -11.31 -60.70 28.22
C ARG A 6 -10.43 -59.88 27.28
N ARG A 7 -10.91 -59.59 26.06
CA ARG A 7 -10.37 -58.50 25.23
C ARG A 7 -10.91 -57.18 25.74
N GLN A 8 -10.11 -56.43 26.50
CA GLN A 8 -10.36 -55.01 26.74
C GLN A 8 -10.07 -54.24 25.45
N ARG A 9 -11.11 -53.68 24.84
CA ARG A 9 -10.96 -52.62 23.84
C ARG A 9 -10.58 -51.35 24.59
N ALA A 10 -9.32 -50.94 24.51
CA ALA A 10 -8.90 -49.61 24.90
C ALA A 10 -9.54 -48.61 23.93
N ALA A 11 -10.52 -47.85 24.41
CA ALA A 11 -11.02 -46.67 23.71
C ALA A 11 -9.89 -45.63 23.71
N ALA A 12 -9.23 -45.46 22.57
CA ALA A 12 -8.27 -44.39 22.38
C ALA A 12 -9.02 -43.06 22.53
N GLN A 13 -8.82 -42.40 23.66
CA GLN A 13 -9.26 -41.02 23.90
C GLN A 13 -8.57 -40.13 22.87
N ARG A 14 -9.28 -39.78 21.79
CA ARG A 14 -8.83 -38.76 20.85
C ARG A 14 -8.87 -37.43 21.61
N ARG A 15 -7.70 -36.97 22.05
CA ARG A 15 -7.53 -35.59 22.49
C ARG A 15 -7.99 -34.66 21.36
N PRO A 16 -8.91 -33.71 21.59
CA PRO A 16 -9.20 -32.70 20.59
C PRO A 16 -7.92 -31.92 20.31
N ARG A 17 -7.54 -31.85 19.03
CA ARG A 17 -6.48 -30.94 18.59
C ARG A 17 -6.96 -29.52 18.89
N PRO A 18 -6.12 -28.63 19.46
CA PRO A 18 -6.51 -27.25 19.65
C PRO A 18 -6.86 -26.67 18.28
N TYR A 19 -8.10 -26.23 18.13
CA TYR A 19 -8.51 -25.40 17.00
C TYR A 19 -7.83 -24.05 17.25
N THR A 20 -6.60 -23.89 16.78
CA THR A 20 -6.10 -22.55 16.53
C THR A 20 -6.99 -22.03 15.42
N SER A 21 -7.97 -21.20 15.75
CA SER A 21 -8.62 -20.33 14.78
C SER A 21 -7.52 -19.39 14.28
N SER A 22 -6.69 -19.87 13.35
CA SER A 22 -5.75 -19.03 12.63
C SER A 22 -6.62 -18.06 11.85
N VAL A 23 -6.64 -16.80 12.28
CA VAL A 23 -7.24 -15.73 11.48
C VAL A 23 -6.64 -15.87 10.09
N SER A 24 -7.50 -16.03 9.08
CA SER A 24 -7.02 -16.09 7.69
C SER A 24 -6.33 -14.78 7.39
N ARG A 25 -5.11 -14.85 6.86
CA ARG A 25 -4.37 -13.69 6.42
C ARG A 25 -5.25 -12.84 5.47
N GLY A 26 -5.25 -11.53 5.68
CA GLY A 26 -5.93 -10.56 4.84
C GLY A 26 -5.30 -10.51 3.44
N LYS A 27 -6.03 -9.91 2.51
CA LYS A 27 -5.65 -9.81 1.09
C LYS A 27 -5.02 -8.47 0.78
N LEU A 28 -4.00 -8.49 -0.07
CA LEU A 28 -3.31 -7.29 -0.53
C LEU A 28 -3.71 -6.95 -1.96
N ARG A 29 -4.24 -5.75 -2.15
CA ARG A 29 -4.48 -5.15 -3.47
C ARG A 29 -3.57 -3.94 -3.67
N ILE A 30 -2.86 -3.89 -4.79
CA ILE A 30 -1.91 -2.82 -5.09
C ILE A 30 -2.34 -2.11 -6.37
N TYR A 31 -2.46 -0.79 -6.29
CA TYR A 31 -2.47 0.07 -7.47
C TYR A 31 -1.04 0.49 -7.80
N LEU A 32 -0.48 -0.12 -8.85
CA LEU A 32 0.85 0.19 -9.37
C LEU A 32 0.75 1.30 -10.40
N GLY A 33 1.70 2.24 -10.43
CA GLY A 33 1.75 3.25 -11.47
C GLY A 33 3.17 3.58 -11.92
N ALA A 34 3.27 4.10 -13.14
CA ALA A 34 4.56 4.47 -13.73
C ALA A 34 5.21 5.70 -13.06
N ALA A 35 4.40 6.62 -12.53
CA ALA A 35 4.86 7.88 -11.99
C ALA A 35 3.87 8.51 -10.99
N PRO A 36 4.32 9.48 -10.16
CA PRO A 36 3.42 10.33 -9.39
C PRO A 36 2.41 11.05 -10.27
N GLY A 37 1.16 11.16 -9.81
CA GLY A 37 0.10 11.91 -10.51
C GLY A 37 -0.72 11.13 -11.55
N VAL A 38 -0.40 9.86 -11.84
CA VAL A 38 -1.19 9.01 -12.75
C VAL A 38 -2.58 8.64 -12.21
N GLY A 39 -2.84 8.85 -10.92
CA GLY A 39 -4.17 8.67 -10.30
C GLY A 39 -4.33 7.50 -9.34
N LYS A 40 -3.22 6.87 -8.88
CA LYS A 40 -3.27 5.71 -7.96
C LYS A 40 -4.14 5.94 -6.71
N THR A 41 -3.92 7.04 -6.00
CA THR A 41 -4.72 7.40 -4.81
C THR A 41 -6.20 7.55 -5.13
N PHE A 42 -6.54 8.14 -6.28
CA PHE A 42 -7.94 8.24 -6.72
C PHE A 42 -8.53 6.86 -7.00
N ALA A 43 -7.78 5.97 -7.64
CA ALA A 43 -8.23 4.60 -7.91
C ALA A 43 -8.44 3.80 -6.61
N MET A 44 -7.51 3.92 -5.65
CA MET A 44 -7.61 3.34 -4.32
C MET A 44 -8.84 3.85 -3.56
N LEU A 45 -9.03 5.17 -3.48
CA LEU A 45 -10.19 5.78 -2.80
C LEU A 45 -11.51 5.39 -3.46
N ASN A 46 -11.57 5.39 -4.80
CA ASN A 46 -12.77 4.95 -5.52
C ASN A 46 -13.14 3.50 -5.21
N GLU A 47 -12.16 2.61 -5.12
CA GLU A 47 -12.40 1.23 -4.73
C GLU A 47 -12.83 1.10 -3.27
N GLY A 48 -12.19 1.84 -2.35
CA GLY A 48 -12.59 1.89 -0.96
C GLY A 48 -14.04 2.34 -0.77
N ARG A 49 -14.43 3.45 -1.42
CA ARG A 49 -15.82 3.94 -1.39
C ARG A 49 -16.80 2.94 -1.98
N ARG A 50 -16.48 2.33 -3.13
CA ARG A 50 -17.34 1.31 -3.76
C ARG A 50 -17.59 0.12 -2.83
N ARG A 51 -16.60 -0.28 -2.03
CA ARG A 51 -16.74 -1.35 -1.02
C ARG A 51 -17.58 -0.89 0.17
N ALA A 52 -17.35 0.33 0.66
CA ALA A 52 -18.13 0.93 1.74
C ALA A 52 -19.61 1.09 1.37
N GLU A 53 -19.91 1.56 0.15
CA GLU A 53 -21.27 1.67 -0.40
C GLU A 53 -22.00 0.32 -0.48
N ARG A 54 -21.25 -0.80 -0.53
CA ARG A 54 -21.78 -2.17 -0.48
C ARG A 54 -21.85 -2.74 0.95
N GLY A 55 -21.56 -1.94 1.96
CA GLY A 55 -21.61 -2.32 3.38
C GLY A 55 -20.33 -2.97 3.91
N THR A 56 -19.20 -2.89 3.20
CA THR A 56 -17.90 -3.34 3.75
C THR A 56 -17.39 -2.31 4.76
N ASP A 57 -16.84 -2.77 5.89
CA ASP A 57 -16.18 -1.89 6.87
C ASP A 57 -14.81 -1.44 6.33
N VAL A 58 -14.72 -0.19 5.87
CA VAL A 58 -13.53 0.38 5.22
C VAL A 58 -13.06 1.61 5.97
N VAL A 59 -11.76 1.69 6.26
CA VAL A 59 -11.13 2.88 6.83
C VAL A 59 -10.03 3.42 5.92
N ALA A 60 -9.91 4.74 5.86
CA ALA A 60 -8.75 5.44 5.32
C ALA A 60 -7.68 5.50 6.42
N ALA A 61 -6.78 4.52 6.43
CA ALA A 61 -5.75 4.38 7.46
C ALA A 61 -4.60 5.36 7.23
N TYR A 62 -4.17 5.53 5.98
CA TYR A 62 -3.27 6.61 5.57
C TYR A 62 -3.51 6.95 4.11
N VAL A 63 -3.87 8.20 3.83
CA VAL A 63 -4.09 8.71 2.46
C VAL A 63 -3.25 9.95 2.28
N GLU A 64 -2.44 9.99 1.23
CA GLU A 64 -1.58 11.12 0.96
C GLU A 64 -2.21 12.06 -0.07
N THR A 65 -2.69 13.20 0.42
CA THR A 65 -3.39 14.18 -0.41
C THR A 65 -2.42 15.11 -1.15
N HIS A 66 -1.17 15.25 -0.71
CA HIS A 66 -0.18 16.23 -1.18
C HIS A 66 -0.76 17.65 -1.24
N GLY A 67 -1.64 18.00 -0.31
CA GLY A 67 -2.31 19.30 -0.27
C GLY A 67 -3.32 19.53 -1.42
N ARG A 68 -3.73 18.48 -2.14
CA ARG A 68 -4.68 18.58 -3.27
C ARG A 68 -6.12 18.53 -2.76
N PRO A 69 -6.90 19.63 -2.84
CA PRO A 69 -8.28 19.66 -2.33
C PRO A 69 -9.19 18.62 -2.97
N SER A 70 -8.98 18.35 -4.27
CA SER A 70 -9.74 17.34 -4.99
C SER A 70 -9.48 15.92 -4.48
N THR A 71 -8.27 15.62 -3.99
CA THR A 71 -7.95 14.30 -3.41
C THR A 71 -8.54 14.17 -2.01
N ALA A 72 -8.47 15.24 -1.21
CA ALA A 72 -9.14 15.29 0.09
C ALA A 72 -10.65 15.08 -0.05
N ALA A 73 -11.28 15.71 -1.05
CA ALA A 73 -12.69 15.51 -1.35
C ALA A 73 -13.03 14.07 -1.78
N GLN A 74 -12.08 13.30 -2.33
CA GLN A 74 -12.32 11.88 -2.68
C GLN A 74 -12.37 10.95 -1.47
N ILE A 75 -11.89 11.38 -0.30
CA ILE A 75 -12.06 10.62 0.94
C ILE A 75 -13.56 10.48 1.25
N GLY A 76 -14.33 11.55 1.01
CA GLY A 76 -15.78 11.56 1.21
C GLY A 76 -16.14 11.19 2.65
N ASP A 77 -17.07 10.24 2.79
CA ASP A 77 -17.60 9.78 4.08
C ASP A 77 -16.83 8.58 4.67
N LEU A 78 -15.67 8.20 4.09
CA LEU A 78 -14.85 7.14 4.66
C LEU A 78 -14.34 7.55 6.05
N GLU A 79 -14.42 6.62 7.01
CA GLU A 79 -13.81 6.81 8.33
C GLU A 79 -12.29 6.98 8.16
N VAL A 80 -11.73 8.05 8.73
CA VAL A 80 -10.28 8.33 8.66
C VAL A 80 -9.66 8.03 10.01
N VAL A 81 -8.62 7.20 10.03
CA VAL A 81 -7.81 6.99 11.23
C VAL A 81 -6.90 8.21 11.42
N PRO A 82 -6.91 8.88 12.58
CA PRO A 82 -6.03 10.01 12.83
C PRO A 82 -4.57 9.63 12.65
N ARG A 83 -3.79 10.51 12.01
CA ARG A 83 -2.35 10.34 11.84
C ARG A 83 -1.64 10.47 13.19
N ARG A 84 -0.59 9.68 13.38
CA ARG A 84 0.27 9.76 14.56
C ARG A 84 1.43 10.71 14.29
N MET A 85 1.70 11.59 15.24
CA MET A 85 2.76 12.60 15.13
C MET A 85 4.05 12.10 15.78
N TYR A 86 5.17 12.29 15.09
CA TYR A 86 6.52 11.96 15.57
C TYR A 86 7.44 13.18 15.44
N GLU A 87 8.11 13.56 16.53
CA GLU A 87 9.12 14.61 16.48
C GLU A 87 10.48 14.03 16.10
N TYR A 88 11.09 14.57 15.04
CA TYR A 88 12.41 14.17 14.60
C TYR A 88 13.23 15.39 14.15
N ARG A 89 14.36 15.62 14.82
CA ARG A 89 15.31 16.72 14.54
C ARG A 89 14.64 18.11 14.44
N GLY A 90 13.62 18.36 15.27
CA GLY A 90 12.89 19.63 15.30
C GLY A 90 11.79 19.78 14.26
N THR A 91 11.50 18.73 13.48
CA THR A 91 10.38 18.67 12.54
C THR A 91 9.35 17.65 13.04
N VAL A 92 8.06 17.95 12.87
CA VAL A 92 6.98 17.00 13.13
C VAL A 92 6.69 16.22 11.86
N LEU A 93 6.76 14.90 11.95
CA LEU A 93 6.42 13.95 10.90
C LEU A 93 5.05 13.32 11.21
N GLU A 94 4.21 13.16 10.20
CA GLU A 94 2.92 12.50 10.34
C GLU A 94 2.99 11.09 9.75
N GLU A 95 2.51 10.11 10.48
CA GLU A 95 2.57 8.70 10.08
C GLU A 95 1.22 8.00 10.25
N LEU A 96 1.12 6.85 9.58
CA LEU A 96 0.10 5.84 9.85
C LEU A 96 0.11 5.44 11.34
N ASP A 97 -1.06 5.47 11.99
CA ASP A 97 -1.22 4.89 13.32
C ASP A 97 -1.59 3.40 13.23
N LEU A 98 -0.58 2.54 13.05
CA LEU A 98 -0.77 1.09 12.93
C LEU A 98 -1.51 0.50 14.14
N ASP A 99 -1.19 0.94 15.36
CA ASP A 99 -1.80 0.41 16.58
C ASP A 99 -3.30 0.77 16.62
N ALA A 100 -3.67 1.98 16.21
CA ALA A 100 -5.07 2.39 16.12
C ALA A 100 -5.85 1.56 15.07
N VAL A 101 -5.25 1.30 13.89
CA VAL A 101 -5.87 0.45 12.86
C VAL A 101 -6.08 -0.97 13.38
N LEU A 102 -5.08 -1.56 14.02
CA LEU A 102 -5.16 -2.92 14.57
C LEU A 102 -6.19 -3.01 15.71
N ALA A 103 -6.32 -1.98 16.54
CA ALA A 103 -7.34 -1.91 17.58
C ALA A 103 -8.76 -1.78 16.98
N ARG A 104 -8.90 -0.98 15.91
CA ARG A 104 -10.17 -0.75 15.20
C ARG A 104 -10.66 -1.99 14.43
N ARG A 105 -9.74 -2.85 13.97
CA ARG A 105 -10.02 -4.09 13.21
C ARG A 105 -11.03 -3.90 12.06
N PRO A 106 -10.76 -2.98 11.12
CA PRO A 106 -11.60 -2.82 9.93
C PRO A 106 -11.54 -4.07 9.05
N ALA A 107 -12.53 -4.27 8.18
CA ALA A 107 -12.43 -5.31 7.15
C ALA A 107 -11.39 -4.93 6.08
N VAL A 108 -11.32 -3.64 5.72
CA VAL A 108 -10.37 -3.10 4.73
C VAL A 108 -9.71 -1.81 5.23
N ALA A 109 -8.39 -1.69 5.09
CA ALA A 109 -7.64 -0.46 5.31
C ALA A 109 -7.06 0.08 3.98
N LEU A 110 -7.23 1.38 3.73
CA LEU A 110 -6.57 2.09 2.62
C LEU A 110 -5.26 2.72 3.11
N VAL A 111 -4.14 2.39 2.46
CA VAL A 111 -2.80 2.81 2.86
C VAL A 111 -2.00 3.27 1.64
N ASP A 112 -1.80 4.57 1.48
CA ASP A 112 -0.96 5.13 0.40
C ASP A 112 0.55 4.93 0.64
N GLU A 113 1.32 4.98 -0.45
CA GLU A 113 2.79 5.00 -0.46
C GLU A 113 3.44 3.77 0.19
N LEU A 114 3.20 2.57 -0.37
CA LEU A 114 3.73 1.30 0.15
C LEU A 114 5.25 1.30 0.40
N ALA A 115 6.01 2.04 -0.40
CA ALA A 115 7.47 2.13 -0.31
C ALA A 115 7.99 3.13 0.74
N HIS A 116 7.10 3.88 1.40
CA HIS A 116 7.46 4.92 2.37
C HIS A 116 8.38 4.39 3.48
N THR A 117 9.33 5.22 3.87
CA THR A 117 10.21 4.99 5.02
C THR A 117 9.62 5.71 6.23
N ASN A 118 9.17 4.92 7.20
CA ASN A 118 8.50 5.45 8.37
C ASN A 118 9.45 6.31 9.21
N ALA A 119 8.87 7.29 9.91
CA ALA A 119 9.58 8.15 10.85
C ALA A 119 10.36 7.35 11.92
N PRO A 120 11.57 7.78 12.33
CA PRO A 120 12.29 7.14 13.42
C PRO A 120 11.45 7.06 14.71
N GLY A 121 11.41 5.88 15.33
CA GLY A 121 10.63 5.62 16.54
C GLY A 121 9.26 4.98 16.29
N THR A 122 8.86 4.77 15.03
CA THR A 122 7.75 3.89 14.67
C THR A 122 8.08 2.43 14.95
N ARG A 123 7.06 1.58 15.01
CA ARG A 123 7.20 0.13 15.22
C ARG A 123 8.02 -0.56 14.12
N HIS A 124 7.79 -0.17 12.87
CA HIS A 124 8.48 -0.70 11.71
C HIS A 124 9.18 0.43 10.94
N PRO A 125 10.38 0.18 10.36
CA PRO A 125 11.07 1.17 9.53
C PRO A 125 10.42 1.40 8.16
N LYS A 126 9.65 0.43 7.63
CA LYS A 126 9.01 0.56 6.31
C LYS A 126 7.49 0.37 6.39
N ARG A 127 6.75 1.18 5.62
CA ARG A 127 5.28 1.09 5.58
C ARG A 127 4.78 -0.26 5.06
N TRP A 128 5.52 -0.91 4.16
CA TRP A 128 5.16 -2.26 3.73
C TRP A 128 5.17 -3.28 4.87
N GLU A 129 5.97 -3.10 5.92
CA GLU A 129 5.95 -3.97 7.11
C GLU A 129 4.71 -3.72 7.98
N ASP A 130 4.25 -2.46 8.07
CA ASP A 130 2.97 -2.15 8.71
C ASP A 130 1.81 -2.82 7.97
N VAL A 131 1.84 -2.75 6.62
CA VAL A 131 0.88 -3.46 5.76
C VAL A 131 0.92 -4.97 6.00
N GLN A 132 2.11 -5.58 6.08
CA GLN A 132 2.25 -7.00 6.41
C GLN A 132 1.61 -7.32 7.77
N THR A 133 1.82 -6.48 8.78
CA THR A 133 1.22 -6.64 10.11
C THR A 133 -0.30 -6.58 10.08
N MET A 134 -0.89 -5.68 9.27
CA MET A 134 -2.35 -5.63 9.06
C MET A 134 -2.87 -6.91 8.40
N LEU A 135 -2.19 -7.37 7.34
CA LEU A 135 -2.58 -8.59 6.63
C LEU A 135 -2.50 -9.82 7.55
N GLU A 136 -1.46 -9.93 8.38
CA GLU A 136 -1.33 -11.00 9.39
C GLU A 136 -2.45 -10.95 10.44
N ALA A 137 -2.97 -9.76 10.76
CA ALA A 137 -4.12 -9.57 11.63
C ALA A 137 -5.48 -9.87 10.95
N GLY A 138 -5.48 -10.24 9.66
CA GLY A 138 -6.68 -10.54 8.88
C GLY A 138 -7.38 -9.33 8.28
N ILE A 139 -6.73 -8.16 8.24
CA ILE A 139 -7.25 -6.94 7.63
C ILE A 139 -6.83 -6.91 6.16
N ASP A 140 -7.78 -6.78 5.24
CA ASP A 140 -7.46 -6.56 3.83
C ASP A 140 -6.84 -5.16 3.66
N VAL A 141 -5.82 -5.04 2.81
CA VAL A 141 -5.16 -3.76 2.54
C VAL A 141 -5.25 -3.42 1.06
N ILE A 142 -5.67 -2.18 0.77
CA ILE A 142 -5.56 -1.59 -0.57
C ILE A 142 -4.51 -0.48 -0.49
N THR A 143 -3.50 -0.56 -1.35
CA THR A 143 -2.35 0.34 -1.30
C THR A 143 -1.94 0.86 -2.67
N THR A 144 -1.01 1.82 -2.70
CA THR A 144 -0.47 2.41 -3.91
C THR A 144 1.06 2.37 -3.92
N VAL A 145 1.64 2.13 -5.08
CA VAL A 145 3.10 2.19 -5.26
C VAL A 145 3.46 2.62 -6.68
N ASN A 146 4.58 3.32 -6.84
CA ASN A 146 5.15 3.56 -8.17
C ASN A 146 6.20 2.50 -8.49
N VAL A 147 6.31 2.14 -9.77
CA VAL A 147 7.31 1.19 -10.29
C VAL A 147 8.75 1.57 -9.92
N GLN A 148 9.01 2.88 -9.78
CA GLN A 148 10.34 3.39 -9.43
C GLN A 148 10.85 2.90 -8.06
N HIS A 149 9.95 2.48 -7.17
CA HIS A 149 10.31 2.06 -5.82
C HIS A 149 10.59 0.56 -5.71
N LEU A 150 10.41 -0.21 -6.78
CA LEU A 150 10.71 -1.63 -6.75
C LEU A 150 12.23 -1.82 -6.70
N GLU A 151 12.72 -2.59 -5.73
CA GLU A 151 14.15 -2.77 -5.48
C GLU A 151 14.90 -3.24 -6.74
N SER A 152 14.36 -4.21 -7.47
CA SER A 152 14.99 -4.73 -8.69
C SER A 152 15.13 -3.71 -9.82
N LEU A 153 14.37 -2.61 -9.79
CA LEU A 153 14.34 -1.60 -10.85
C LEU A 153 15.14 -0.34 -10.52
N ASN A 154 15.70 -0.24 -9.31
CA ASN A 154 16.37 0.97 -8.82
C ASN A 154 17.46 1.48 -9.78
N ASP A 155 18.36 0.58 -10.22
CA ASP A 155 19.47 0.92 -11.12
C ASP A 155 18.99 1.38 -12.51
N VAL A 156 17.92 0.78 -13.02
CA VAL A 156 17.35 1.13 -14.32
C VAL A 156 16.67 2.50 -14.23
N VAL A 157 15.92 2.72 -13.15
CA VAL A 157 15.23 3.98 -12.85
C VAL A 157 16.22 5.12 -12.65
N GLU A 158 17.33 4.89 -11.94
CA GLU A 158 18.39 5.88 -11.77
C GLU A 158 19.01 6.26 -13.12
N ARG A 159 19.26 5.31 -14.02
CA ARG A 159 19.74 5.61 -15.37
C ARG A 159 18.75 6.43 -16.20
N ILE A 160 17.45 6.21 -16.03
CA ILE A 160 16.40 6.95 -16.75
C ILE A 160 16.23 8.36 -16.18
N THR A 161 16.15 8.48 -14.85
CA THR A 161 15.72 9.70 -14.17
C THR A 161 16.88 10.57 -13.68
N GLY A 162 18.07 9.99 -13.57
CA GLY A 162 19.24 10.59 -12.92
C GLY A 162 19.14 10.65 -11.39
N VAL A 163 18.10 10.05 -10.79
CA VAL A 163 17.83 10.13 -9.36
C VAL A 163 17.70 8.73 -8.77
N ARG A 164 18.58 8.42 -7.83
CA ARG A 164 18.50 7.20 -7.03
C ARG A 164 17.33 7.27 -6.06
N GLN A 165 16.49 6.24 -6.06
CA GLN A 165 15.36 6.16 -5.13
C GLN A 165 15.84 5.60 -3.78
N ALA A 166 15.75 6.41 -2.74
CA ALA A 166 16.08 6.00 -1.37
C ALA A 166 14.99 5.14 -0.74
N GLU A 167 13.73 5.39 -1.13
CA GLU A 167 12.58 4.65 -0.65
C GLU A 167 12.27 3.50 -1.59
N THR A 168 12.46 2.28 -1.09
CA THR A 168 12.23 1.06 -1.86
C THR A 168 11.27 0.10 -1.17
N VAL A 169 10.69 -0.79 -1.96
CA VAL A 169 9.93 -1.96 -1.52
C VAL A 169 10.50 -3.20 -2.20
N PRO A 170 10.73 -4.30 -1.45
CA PRO A 170 11.16 -5.56 -2.04
C PRO A 170 10.14 -6.09 -3.03
N ASP A 171 10.61 -6.59 -4.18
CA ASP A 171 9.73 -7.09 -5.25
C ASP A 171 8.75 -8.17 -4.78
N TRP A 172 9.16 -9.02 -3.83
CA TRP A 172 8.30 -10.09 -3.30
C TRP A 172 7.03 -9.55 -2.64
N VAL A 173 7.08 -8.38 -1.99
CA VAL A 173 5.90 -7.77 -1.36
C VAL A 173 4.82 -7.49 -2.40
N VAL A 174 5.23 -7.04 -3.59
CA VAL A 174 4.30 -6.69 -4.67
C VAL A 174 3.91 -7.93 -5.46
N ARG A 175 4.82 -8.90 -5.65
CA ARG A 175 4.54 -10.17 -6.34
C ARG A 175 3.61 -11.10 -5.57
N ASP A 176 3.68 -11.08 -4.25
CA ASP A 176 2.83 -11.90 -3.38
C ASP A 176 1.44 -11.27 -3.14
N ALA A 177 1.17 -10.10 -3.71
CA ALA A 177 -0.13 -9.46 -3.60
C ALA A 177 -1.21 -10.27 -4.33
N ASP A 178 -2.39 -10.41 -3.71
CA ASP A 178 -3.54 -11.09 -4.31
C ASP A 178 -4.02 -10.41 -5.59
N GLN A 179 -3.82 -9.10 -5.70
CA GLN A 179 -4.19 -8.34 -6.89
C GLN A 179 -3.24 -7.16 -7.12
N VAL A 180 -2.73 -7.02 -8.34
CA VAL A 180 -2.01 -5.83 -8.80
C VAL A 180 -2.76 -5.23 -9.98
N GLU A 181 -3.13 -3.95 -9.88
CA GLU A 181 -3.78 -3.20 -10.96
C GLU A 181 -2.89 -2.04 -11.42
N LEU A 182 -2.57 -2.03 -12.71
CA LEU A 182 -1.80 -0.95 -13.30
C LEU A 182 -2.69 0.27 -13.56
N VAL A 183 -2.32 1.40 -12.96
CA VAL A 183 -2.90 2.72 -13.22
C VAL A 183 -2.04 3.43 -14.24
N ASP A 184 -2.49 3.39 -15.50
CA ASP A 184 -1.75 3.91 -16.65
C ASP A 184 -2.27 5.27 -17.13
N MET A 185 -1.35 6.08 -17.65
CA MET A 185 -1.63 7.37 -18.28
C MET A 185 -0.55 7.70 -19.30
N THR A 186 -0.93 8.28 -20.43
CA THR A 186 0.09 8.69 -21.42
C THR A 186 1.01 9.77 -20.85
N PRO A 187 2.29 9.81 -21.22
CA PRO A 187 3.23 10.86 -20.82
C PRO A 187 2.68 12.28 -21.05
N GLU A 188 2.03 12.52 -22.19
CA GLU A 188 1.48 13.81 -22.55
C GLU A 188 0.30 14.18 -21.65
N ALA A 189 -0.57 13.23 -21.33
CA ALA A 189 -1.67 13.45 -20.41
C ALA A 189 -1.18 13.76 -19.00
N LEU A 190 -0.15 13.06 -18.52
CA LEU A 190 0.45 13.31 -17.22
C LEU A 190 1.10 14.69 -17.15
N ARG A 191 1.87 15.06 -18.18
CA ARG A 191 2.47 16.40 -18.29
C ARG A 191 1.43 17.50 -18.34
N ARG A 192 0.33 17.31 -19.09
CA ARG A 192 -0.79 18.26 -19.08
C ARG A 192 -1.38 18.42 -17.68
N ARG A 193 -1.63 17.32 -16.95
CA ARG A 193 -2.13 17.42 -15.56
C ARG A 193 -1.17 18.18 -14.65
N MET A 194 0.12 17.99 -14.84
CA MET A 194 1.16 18.69 -14.09
C MET A 194 1.19 20.19 -14.38
N ALA A 195 1.11 20.58 -15.65
CA ALA A 195 1.07 21.98 -16.07
C ALA A 195 -0.14 22.76 -15.52
N HIS A 196 -1.25 22.07 -15.28
CA HIS A 196 -2.44 22.64 -14.63
C HIS A 196 -2.36 22.67 -13.09
N GLY A 197 -1.20 22.36 -12.49
CA GLY A 197 -1.00 22.41 -11.03
C GLY A 197 -1.66 21.27 -10.24
N ASN A 198 -2.12 20.20 -10.90
CA ASN A 198 -2.86 19.13 -10.24
C ASN A 198 -1.99 18.07 -9.54
N ILE A 199 -0.66 18.21 -9.60
CA ILE A 199 0.32 17.22 -9.12
C ILE A 199 1.35 17.85 -8.17
N TYR A 200 1.93 18.99 -8.55
CA TYR A 200 2.87 19.76 -7.72
C TYR A 200 2.37 21.20 -7.54
N GLY A 201 2.77 21.82 -6.44
CA GLY A 201 2.60 23.27 -6.26
C GLY A 201 3.35 24.06 -7.35
N PRO A 202 2.86 25.26 -7.72
CA PRO A 202 3.34 26.03 -8.88
C PRO A 202 4.86 26.18 -8.94
N ASP A 203 5.48 26.44 -7.79
CA ASP A 203 6.91 26.72 -7.65
C ASP A 203 7.82 25.54 -8.02
N LYS A 204 7.28 24.32 -8.05
CA LYS A 204 8.03 23.08 -8.37
C LYS A 204 7.68 22.52 -9.75
N VAL A 205 6.66 23.04 -10.43
CA VAL A 205 6.14 22.48 -11.68
C VAL A 205 7.20 22.52 -12.78
N ASP A 206 7.82 23.67 -13.03
CA ASP A 206 8.78 23.84 -14.12
C ASP A 206 10.03 22.97 -13.93
N ALA A 207 10.58 22.97 -12.71
CA ALA A 207 11.76 22.17 -12.37
C ALA A 207 11.48 20.66 -12.52
N ALA A 208 10.30 20.19 -12.11
CA ALA A 208 9.96 18.78 -12.23
C ALA A 208 9.57 18.39 -13.67
N LEU A 209 8.95 19.28 -14.45
CA LEU A 209 8.73 19.11 -15.91
C LEU A 209 10.03 19.06 -16.71
N ALA A 210 11.02 19.86 -16.31
CA ALA A 210 12.33 19.92 -16.95
C ALA A 210 13.24 18.74 -16.58
N ASN A 211 12.91 17.95 -15.55
CA ASN A 211 13.73 16.84 -15.06
C ASN A 211 12.97 15.51 -15.11
N TYR A 212 12.35 15.11 -14.00
CA TYR A 212 11.68 13.80 -13.87
C TYR A 212 10.57 13.60 -14.90
N PHE A 213 9.75 14.62 -15.19
CA PHE A 213 8.57 14.54 -16.05
C PHE A 213 8.84 14.85 -17.54
N ARG A 214 10.06 14.59 -18.02
CA ARG A 214 10.35 14.56 -19.46
C ARG A 214 9.58 13.40 -20.11
N VAL A 215 9.11 13.60 -21.34
CA VAL A 215 8.36 12.56 -22.08
C VAL A 215 9.16 11.27 -22.18
N GLY A 216 10.45 11.33 -22.49
CA GLY A 216 11.32 10.16 -22.55
C GLY A 216 11.36 9.36 -21.25
N ASN A 217 11.51 10.05 -20.10
CA ASN A 217 11.53 9.42 -18.79
C ASN A 217 10.19 8.75 -18.47
N LEU A 218 9.08 9.46 -18.69
CA LEU A 218 7.74 8.95 -18.43
C LEU A 218 7.38 7.75 -19.34
N SER A 219 7.80 7.78 -20.61
CA SER A 219 7.64 6.65 -21.53
C SER A 219 8.40 5.43 -21.05
N ALA A 220 9.67 5.59 -20.65
CA ALA A 220 10.48 4.48 -20.17
C ALA A 220 9.95 3.89 -18.85
N LEU A 221 9.55 4.74 -17.90
CA LEU A 221 8.93 4.29 -16.65
C LEU A 221 7.59 3.57 -16.88
N ARG A 222 6.80 4.02 -17.86
CA ARG A 222 5.56 3.36 -18.26
C ARG A 222 5.81 1.98 -18.85
N GLU A 223 6.81 1.87 -19.73
CA GLU A 223 7.23 0.57 -20.28
C GLU A 223 7.72 -0.37 -19.18
N LEU A 224 8.52 0.11 -18.23
CA LEU A 224 8.91 -0.69 -17.06
C LEU A 224 7.71 -1.17 -16.24
N ALA A 225 6.72 -0.30 -16.01
CA ALA A 225 5.52 -0.69 -15.28
C ALA A 225 4.68 -1.74 -16.03
N LEU A 226 4.59 -1.64 -17.36
CA LEU A 226 3.90 -2.60 -18.21
C LEU A 226 4.61 -3.96 -18.30
N LEU A 227 5.94 -3.97 -18.27
CA LEU A 227 6.74 -5.20 -18.31
C LEU A 227 6.82 -5.93 -16.95
N TRP A 228 6.58 -5.20 -15.86
CA TRP A 228 6.68 -5.77 -14.51
C TRP A 228 5.40 -6.51 -14.09
N VAL A 229 4.22 -6.05 -14.53
CA VAL A 229 2.89 -6.65 -14.25
C VAL A 229 2.62 -7.81 -15.20
#